data_AF-A0A972DRZ5-F1
#
_entry.id   AF-A0A972DRZ5-F1
#
_cell.length_a   1.000
_cell.length_b   1.000
_cell.length_c   1.000
_cell.angle_alpha   90.00
_cell.angle_beta   90.00
_cell.angle_gamma   90.00
#
_symmetry.space_group_name_H-M   'P 1'
#
loop_
_entity.id
_entity.type
_entity.pdbx_description
1 polymer ?
#
loop_
_entity_poly.entity_id
_entity_poly.type
_entity_poly.pdbx_seq_one_letter_code
_entity_poly.pdbx_strand_id
1 'polypeptide(L)'
;MAKDKLRRQLAWEAARLMYTREETEYFRAKLKAARRIASGDVKPCDLPSNREIRDQVQAFARIHEGERRLENLRQMRLEALRLMRILRTFRPRLIGSVMTGHVRQGSDIDLHVFSDSAEAVAAALDEQGVSYEIERKRVRKHGEERSFTHIHVEDRFAFELTVYPADKAHYVFKSSITGKAIERASIAELEQILQREYPNEPLAQEVLESQSKVDPLQIYEMLLLPLERVKESPAYHPEGDALYHSLQVFDLAREELPYDEEFLSAALLHDVGKAIDPRDHTMAGLEALEGFVTARTAWLIEHHMEAQEYLDGALGARSRKRLEASPDFEEVLLLAECDRDGRQVGVAAPELDEALAYLRELARSCDYGPLQ
;
A
#
# COMPACT_ATOMS: atom_id res chain seq x y z
N MET A 1 -36.33 -23.98 -16.74
CA MET A 1 -36.14 -22.51 -16.82
C MET A 1 -36.16 -21.84 -15.44
N ALA A 2 -37.18 -22.04 -14.59
CA ALA A 2 -37.23 -21.41 -13.25
C ALA A 2 -36.10 -21.84 -12.27
N LYS A 3 -35.72 -23.12 -12.24
CA LYS A 3 -34.65 -23.63 -11.37
C LYS A 3 -33.25 -23.15 -11.76
N ASP A 4 -33.00 -23.01 -13.06
CA ASP A 4 -31.73 -22.50 -13.58
C ASP A 4 -31.60 -20.98 -13.30
N LYS A 5 -32.72 -20.25 -13.35
CA LYS A 5 -32.79 -18.85 -12.92
C LYS A 5 -32.48 -18.70 -11.42
N LEU A 6 -33.05 -19.56 -10.57
CA LEU A 6 -32.78 -19.56 -9.13
C LEU A 6 -31.30 -19.88 -8.84
N ARG A 7 -30.72 -20.91 -9.46
CA ARG A 7 -29.30 -21.26 -9.28
C ARG A 7 -28.38 -20.10 -9.66
N ARG A 8 -28.65 -19.40 -10.77
CA ARG A 8 -27.87 -18.23 -11.18
C ARG A 8 -28.01 -17.06 -10.21
N GLN A 9 -29.22 -16.80 -9.70
CA GLN A 9 -29.45 -15.78 -8.67
C GLN A 9 -28.68 -16.09 -7.38
N LEU A 10 -28.68 -17.36 -6.95
CA LEU A 10 -27.90 -17.81 -5.81
C LEU A 10 -26.39 -17.71 -6.05
N ALA A 11 -25.91 -18.01 -7.26
CA ALA A 11 -24.50 -17.87 -7.63
C ALA A 11 -24.05 -16.40 -7.58
N TRP A 12 -24.88 -15.50 -8.12
CA TRP A 12 -24.63 -14.07 -8.12
C TRP A 12 -24.63 -13.50 -6.70
N GLU A 13 -25.61 -13.85 -5.88
CA GLU A 13 -25.68 -13.37 -4.48
C GLU A 13 -24.55 -13.91 -3.60
N ALA A 14 -24.21 -15.19 -3.75
CA ALA A 14 -23.06 -15.78 -3.06
C ALA A 14 -21.75 -15.12 -3.53
N ALA A 15 -21.64 -14.77 -4.82
CA ALA A 15 -20.49 -14.03 -5.33
C ALA A 15 -20.42 -12.60 -4.78
N ARG A 16 -21.56 -11.89 -4.68
CA ARG A 16 -21.63 -10.56 -4.05
C ARG A 16 -21.15 -10.61 -2.61
N LEU A 17 -21.68 -11.54 -1.81
CA LEU A 17 -21.29 -11.78 -0.42
C LEU A 17 -19.80 -12.04 -0.25
N MET A 18 -19.19 -12.79 -1.17
CA MET A 18 -17.75 -13.06 -1.16
C MET A 18 -16.93 -11.85 -1.63
N TYR A 19 -17.46 -11.09 -2.58
CA TYR A 19 -16.82 -9.89 -3.12
C TYR A 19 -16.79 -8.76 -2.07
N THR A 20 -17.92 -8.50 -1.40
CA THR A 20 -18.04 -7.48 -0.32
C THR A 20 -17.43 -7.93 1.01
N ARG A 21 -16.71 -9.06 1.03
CA ARG A 21 -16.10 -9.68 2.22
C ARG A 21 -17.08 -10.01 3.37
N GLU A 22 -18.38 -10.00 3.12
CA GLU A 22 -19.38 -10.46 4.10
C GLU A 22 -19.23 -11.96 4.44
N GLU A 23 -18.64 -12.76 3.54
CA GLU A 23 -18.35 -14.18 3.74
C GLU A 23 -17.05 -14.60 3.04
N THR A 24 -16.17 -15.32 3.75
CA THR A 24 -14.89 -15.81 3.21
C THR A 24 -14.96 -17.24 2.65
N GLU A 25 -15.97 -18.01 3.07
CA GLU A 25 -16.12 -19.42 2.70
C GLU A 25 -17.29 -19.63 1.72
N TYR A 26 -17.02 -20.30 0.58
CA TYR A 26 -18.03 -20.61 -0.44
C TYR A 26 -19.27 -21.31 0.12
N PHE A 27 -19.09 -22.20 1.10
CA PHE A 27 -20.21 -22.94 1.69
C PHE A 27 -21.12 -22.01 2.50
N ARG A 28 -20.55 -21.11 3.31
CA ARG A 28 -21.31 -20.11 4.07
C ARG A 28 -22.00 -19.11 3.16
N ALA A 29 -21.29 -18.63 2.14
CA ALA A 29 -21.84 -17.73 1.11
C ALA A 29 -23.06 -18.35 0.41
N LYS A 30 -23.01 -19.64 0.03
CA LYS A 30 -24.16 -20.37 -0.54
C LYS A 30 -25.36 -20.43 0.40
N LEU A 31 -25.12 -20.77 1.67
CA LEU A 31 -26.20 -20.90 2.66
C LEU A 31 -26.83 -19.54 3.00
N LYS A 32 -26.03 -18.48 3.04
CA LYS A 32 -26.51 -17.11 3.29
C LYS A 32 -27.26 -16.56 2.07
N ALA A 33 -26.76 -16.79 0.86
CA ALA A 33 -27.48 -16.48 -0.38
C ALA A 33 -28.81 -17.23 -0.49
N ALA A 34 -28.82 -18.52 -0.16
CA ALA A 34 -30.03 -19.35 -0.11
C ALA A 34 -31.06 -18.79 0.86
N ARG A 35 -30.63 -18.40 2.07
CA ARG A 35 -31.52 -17.79 3.08
C ARG A 35 -32.08 -16.43 2.66
N ARG A 36 -31.32 -15.64 1.91
CA ARG A 36 -31.75 -14.30 1.46
C ARG A 36 -32.70 -14.34 0.26
N ILE A 37 -32.54 -15.31 -0.63
CA ILE A 37 -33.25 -15.35 -1.92
C ILE A 37 -34.38 -16.38 -1.94
N ALA A 38 -34.22 -17.53 -1.28
CA ALA A 38 -35.23 -18.57 -1.28
C ALA A 38 -36.20 -18.38 -0.11
N SER A 39 -37.50 -18.41 -0.40
CA SER A 39 -38.58 -18.37 0.60
C SER A 39 -38.81 -19.73 1.31
N GLY A 40 -37.83 -20.65 1.29
CA GLY A 40 -37.92 -22.01 1.84
C GLY A 40 -36.63 -22.83 1.62
N ASP A 41 -36.64 -24.10 2.04
CA ASP A 41 -35.46 -24.98 1.98
C ASP A 41 -34.95 -25.22 0.55
N VAL A 42 -33.68 -24.86 0.31
CA VAL A 42 -33.00 -25.08 -0.98
C VAL A 42 -32.37 -26.46 -1.00
N LYS A 43 -32.73 -27.29 -1.99
CA LYS A 43 -32.14 -28.62 -2.14
C LYS A 43 -30.66 -28.50 -2.56
N PRO A 44 -29.77 -29.42 -2.13
CA PRO A 44 -28.35 -29.38 -2.50
C PRO A 44 -28.08 -29.36 -4.01
N CYS A 45 -28.96 -29.98 -4.81
CA CYS A 45 -28.86 -29.98 -6.26
C CYS A 45 -29.20 -28.64 -6.92
N ASP A 46 -29.85 -27.72 -6.20
CA ASP A 46 -30.24 -26.39 -6.70
C ASP A 46 -29.24 -25.30 -6.30
N LEU A 47 -28.28 -25.62 -5.41
CA LEU A 47 -27.19 -24.73 -5.06
C LEU A 47 -26.15 -24.62 -6.19
N PRO A 48 -25.51 -23.45 -6.37
CA PRO A 48 -24.44 -23.28 -7.33
C PRO A 48 -23.16 -24.01 -6.89
N SER A 49 -22.36 -24.42 -7.86
CA SER A 49 -21.01 -24.95 -7.64
C SER A 49 -20.03 -23.85 -7.23
N ASN A 50 -18.92 -24.21 -6.59
CA ASN A 50 -17.87 -23.22 -6.25
C ASN A 50 -17.29 -22.58 -7.51
N ARG A 51 -17.27 -23.32 -8.64
CA ARG A 51 -16.85 -22.80 -9.94
C ARG A 51 -17.80 -21.69 -10.42
N GLU A 52 -19.10 -21.92 -10.40
CA GLU A 52 -20.09 -20.90 -10.83
C GLU A 52 -20.02 -19.64 -9.97
N ILE A 53 -19.85 -19.78 -8.64
CA ILE A 53 -19.68 -18.63 -7.75
C ILE A 53 -18.37 -17.89 -8.07
N ARG A 54 -17.26 -18.62 -8.24
CA ARG A 54 -15.97 -18.01 -8.60
C ARG A 54 -16.05 -17.25 -9.93
N ASP A 55 -16.68 -17.82 -10.93
CA ASP A 55 -16.83 -17.20 -12.24
C ASP A 55 -17.71 -15.92 -12.13
N GLN A 56 -18.70 -15.90 -11.23
CA GLN A 56 -19.48 -14.69 -10.89
C GLN A 56 -18.68 -13.67 -10.07
N VAL A 57 -17.86 -14.09 -9.10
CA VAL A 57 -16.95 -13.19 -8.36
C VAL A 57 -15.99 -12.51 -9.33
N GLN A 58 -15.49 -13.24 -10.33
CA GLN A 58 -14.66 -12.68 -11.41
C GLN A 58 -15.44 -11.66 -12.26
N ALA A 59 -16.73 -11.91 -12.53
CA ALA A 59 -17.58 -10.96 -13.25
C ALA A 59 -17.85 -9.70 -12.41
N PHE A 60 -18.12 -9.84 -11.11
CA PHE A 60 -18.28 -8.71 -10.17
C PHE A 60 -17.03 -7.85 -10.11
N ALA A 61 -15.86 -8.47 -9.95
CA ALA A 61 -14.57 -7.80 -9.98
C ALA A 61 -14.36 -7.03 -11.29
N ARG A 62 -14.68 -7.62 -12.44
CA ARG A 62 -14.59 -6.91 -13.74
C ARG A 62 -15.54 -5.72 -13.85
N ILE A 63 -16.72 -5.79 -13.24
CA ILE A 63 -17.76 -4.75 -13.32
C ILE A 63 -17.49 -3.62 -12.32
N HIS A 64 -16.97 -3.93 -11.12
CA HIS A 64 -16.78 -2.95 -10.04
C HIS A 64 -15.34 -2.41 -9.96
N GLU A 65 -14.32 -3.14 -10.38
CA GLU A 65 -12.91 -2.76 -10.16
C GLU A 65 -12.21 -2.09 -11.37
N GLY A 66 -12.89 -1.98 -12.53
CA GLY A 66 -12.55 -1.08 -13.65
C GLY A 66 -11.08 -0.97 -14.10
N GLU A 67 -10.74 0.14 -14.76
CA GLU A 67 -9.37 0.46 -15.23
C GLU A 67 -8.35 0.52 -14.09
N ARG A 68 -8.78 0.84 -12.86
CA ARG A 68 -7.91 0.94 -11.67
C ARG A 68 -7.27 -0.39 -11.28
N ARG A 69 -7.99 -1.51 -11.36
CA ARG A 69 -7.39 -2.83 -11.13
C ARG A 69 -6.36 -3.21 -12.20
N LEU A 70 -6.65 -2.85 -13.45
CA LEU A 70 -5.72 -3.11 -14.55
C LEU A 70 -4.46 -2.26 -14.40
N GLU A 71 -4.60 -1.01 -13.95
CA GLU A 71 -3.48 -0.13 -13.65
C GLU A 71 -2.68 -0.64 -12.44
N ASN A 72 -3.34 -1.01 -11.34
CA ASN A 72 -2.63 -1.56 -10.19
C ASN A 72 -1.89 -2.87 -10.55
N LEU A 73 -2.53 -3.77 -11.30
CA LEU A 73 -1.87 -4.99 -11.79
C LEU A 73 -0.66 -4.66 -12.68
N ARG A 74 -0.77 -3.63 -13.53
CA ARG A 74 0.32 -3.10 -14.35
C ARG A 74 1.48 -2.65 -13.47
N GLN A 75 1.21 -1.78 -12.49
CA GLN A 75 2.20 -1.28 -11.55
C GLN A 75 2.88 -2.41 -10.78
N MET A 76 2.12 -3.37 -10.23
CA MET A 76 2.69 -4.54 -9.54
C MET A 76 3.59 -5.39 -10.44
N ARG A 77 3.26 -5.54 -11.73
CA ARG A 77 4.09 -6.28 -12.69
C ARG A 77 5.35 -5.52 -13.08
N LEU A 78 5.28 -4.19 -13.19
CA LEU A 78 6.46 -3.35 -13.42
C LEU A 78 7.42 -3.39 -12.23
N GLU A 79 6.89 -3.32 -11.00
CA GLU A 79 7.68 -3.46 -9.78
C GLU A 79 8.26 -4.87 -9.62
N ALA A 80 7.47 -5.91 -9.94
CA ALA A 80 7.98 -7.28 -10.05
C ALA A 80 9.16 -7.36 -11.01
N LEU A 81 9.03 -6.79 -12.21
CA LEU A 81 10.09 -6.81 -13.21
C LEU A 81 11.34 -6.05 -12.75
N ARG A 82 11.18 -4.91 -12.04
CA ARG A 82 12.28 -4.16 -11.43
C ARG A 82 13.08 -5.04 -10.45
N LEU A 83 12.40 -5.61 -9.45
CA LEU A 83 13.07 -6.43 -8.44
C LEU A 83 13.65 -7.71 -9.04
N MET A 84 12.97 -8.31 -10.02
CA MET A 84 13.50 -9.46 -10.76
C MET A 84 14.78 -9.12 -11.54
N ARG A 85 14.94 -7.88 -12.04
CA ARG A 85 16.18 -7.44 -12.71
C ARG A 85 17.32 -7.22 -11.73
N ILE A 86 17.04 -6.68 -10.55
CA ILE A 86 18.02 -6.58 -9.43
C ILE A 86 18.50 -7.99 -9.07
N LEU A 87 17.56 -8.91 -8.86
CA LEU A 87 17.83 -10.29 -8.43
C LEU A 87 18.18 -11.24 -9.59
N ARG A 88 18.50 -10.73 -10.80
CA ARG A 88 18.65 -11.55 -12.03
C ARG A 88 19.59 -12.75 -11.87
N THR A 89 20.64 -12.60 -11.07
CA THR A 89 21.65 -13.64 -10.79
C THR A 89 21.02 -14.87 -10.13
N PHE A 90 19.94 -14.70 -9.38
CA PHE A 90 19.20 -15.76 -8.66
C PHE A 90 18.02 -16.33 -9.47
N ARG A 91 17.95 -16.03 -10.78
CA ARG A 91 16.95 -16.55 -11.73
C ARG A 91 15.49 -16.42 -11.23
N PRO A 92 15.05 -15.22 -10.85
CA PRO A 92 13.76 -15.04 -10.21
C PRO A 92 12.61 -15.45 -11.12
N ARG A 93 11.50 -15.88 -10.49
CA ARG A 93 10.27 -16.29 -11.14
C ARG A 93 9.08 -15.67 -10.44
N LEU A 94 8.32 -14.83 -11.14
CA LEU A 94 7.05 -14.28 -10.67
C LEU A 94 6.01 -15.40 -10.63
N ILE A 95 5.29 -15.51 -9.51
CA ILE A 95 4.21 -16.47 -9.32
C ILE A 95 2.96 -15.76 -8.76
N GLY A 96 1.98 -16.54 -8.30
CA GLY A 96 0.88 -15.99 -7.50
C GLY A 96 -0.13 -15.15 -8.27
N SER A 97 -0.74 -14.21 -7.55
CA SER A 97 -1.87 -13.40 -8.02
C SER A 97 -1.46 -12.45 -9.15
N VAL A 98 -0.26 -11.86 -9.06
CA VAL A 98 0.30 -10.90 -10.02
C VAL A 98 0.66 -11.58 -11.35
N MET A 99 1.22 -12.80 -11.30
CA MET A 99 1.44 -13.61 -12.49
C MET A 99 0.12 -13.93 -13.20
N THR A 100 -0.84 -14.46 -12.46
CA THR A 100 -2.10 -14.95 -13.04
C THR A 100 -3.10 -13.83 -13.38
N GLY A 101 -2.82 -12.58 -12.99
CA GLY A 101 -3.71 -11.42 -13.18
C GLY A 101 -4.88 -11.35 -12.19
N HIS A 102 -4.89 -12.20 -11.17
CA HIS A 102 -5.97 -12.31 -10.19
C HIS A 102 -5.69 -11.54 -8.88
N VAL A 103 -5.01 -10.39 -8.99
CA VAL A 103 -4.74 -9.48 -7.86
C VAL A 103 -6.05 -9.05 -7.19
N ARG A 104 -5.99 -8.91 -5.87
CA ARG A 104 -7.02 -8.38 -4.97
C ARG A 104 -6.39 -7.28 -4.09
N GLN A 105 -7.21 -6.47 -3.44
CA GLN A 105 -6.74 -5.50 -2.45
C GLN A 105 -5.88 -6.17 -1.38
N GLY A 106 -4.67 -5.65 -1.17
CA GLY A 106 -3.67 -6.18 -0.24
C GLY A 106 -2.89 -7.40 -0.77
N SER A 107 -2.92 -7.69 -2.07
CA SER A 107 -2.05 -8.74 -2.63
C SER A 107 -0.59 -8.30 -2.60
N ASP A 108 0.27 -9.26 -2.27
CA ASP A 108 1.72 -9.20 -2.37
C ASP A 108 2.23 -9.64 -3.75
N ILE A 109 3.50 -9.35 -4.01
CA ILE A 109 4.25 -9.83 -5.17
C ILE A 109 5.08 -11.04 -4.75
N ASP A 110 4.60 -12.23 -5.11
CA ASP A 110 5.29 -13.48 -4.84
C ASP A 110 6.39 -13.77 -5.87
N LEU A 111 7.65 -13.90 -5.41
CA LEU A 111 8.77 -14.34 -6.24
C LEU A 111 9.40 -15.63 -5.69
N HIS A 112 9.72 -16.56 -6.58
CA HIS A 112 10.67 -17.61 -6.28
C HIS A 112 12.07 -17.19 -6.73
N VAL A 113 13.05 -17.33 -5.85
CA VAL A 113 14.48 -17.09 -6.15
C VAL A 113 15.28 -18.35 -5.87
N PHE A 114 16.38 -18.54 -6.61
CA PHE A 114 17.18 -19.76 -6.58
C PHE A 114 18.62 -19.46 -6.18
N SER A 115 18.96 -19.80 -4.94
CA SER A 115 20.28 -19.58 -4.33
C SER A 115 20.53 -20.62 -3.24
N ASP A 116 21.78 -21.04 -3.10
CA ASP A 116 22.21 -21.89 -1.99
C ASP A 116 22.57 -21.08 -0.73
N SER A 117 22.57 -19.74 -0.84
CA SER A 117 22.74 -18.81 0.29
C SER A 117 21.66 -17.73 0.23
N ALA A 118 20.86 -17.65 1.30
CA ALA A 118 19.88 -16.58 1.47
C ALA A 118 20.57 -15.23 1.71
N GLU A 119 21.74 -15.25 2.35
CA GLU A 119 22.58 -14.08 2.62
C GLU A 119 23.07 -13.44 1.31
N ALA A 120 23.37 -14.22 0.28
CA ALA A 120 23.71 -13.68 -1.04
C ALA A 120 22.54 -12.93 -1.70
N VAL A 121 21.30 -13.40 -1.48
CA VAL A 121 20.09 -12.70 -1.95
C VAL A 121 19.90 -11.42 -1.16
N ALA A 122 20.08 -11.47 0.16
CA ALA A 122 19.99 -10.32 1.06
C ALA A 122 21.01 -9.23 0.69
N ALA A 123 22.26 -9.59 0.43
CA ALA A 123 23.30 -8.65 0.00
C ALA A 123 22.95 -7.92 -1.31
N ALA A 124 22.28 -8.59 -2.25
CA ALA A 124 21.83 -7.94 -3.49
C ALA A 124 20.67 -6.96 -3.25
N LEU A 125 19.87 -7.15 -2.19
CA LEU A 125 18.86 -6.18 -1.74
C LEU A 125 19.52 -5.01 -1.00
N ASP A 126 20.50 -5.29 -0.14
CA ASP A 126 21.29 -4.27 0.57
C ASP A 126 21.98 -3.30 -0.40
N GLU A 127 22.55 -3.81 -1.51
CA GLU A 127 23.17 -3.00 -2.56
C GLU A 127 22.20 -2.00 -3.22
N GLN A 128 20.89 -2.23 -3.09
CA GLN A 128 19.84 -1.36 -3.61
C GLN A 128 19.15 -0.53 -2.51
N GLY A 129 19.59 -0.64 -1.25
CA GLY A 129 19.00 0.08 -0.12
C GLY A 129 17.56 -0.34 0.20
N VAL A 130 17.20 -1.59 -0.10
CA VAL A 130 15.83 -2.10 0.07
C VAL A 130 15.68 -2.76 1.46
N SER A 131 14.65 -2.37 2.21
CA SER A 131 14.35 -2.93 3.53
C SER A 131 13.71 -4.32 3.43
N TYR A 132 14.15 -5.27 4.27
CA TYR A 132 13.60 -6.62 4.30
C TYR A 132 13.70 -7.30 5.67
N GLU A 133 12.84 -8.30 5.88
CA GLU A 133 12.88 -9.23 7.01
C GLU A 133 13.10 -10.66 6.51
N ILE A 134 13.97 -11.43 7.19
CA ILE A 134 14.21 -12.85 6.85
C ILE A 134 13.48 -13.76 7.85
N GLU A 135 12.50 -14.51 7.36
CA GLU A 135 11.79 -15.53 8.12
C GLU A 135 12.31 -16.94 7.76
N ARG A 136 12.66 -17.74 8.77
CA ARG A 136 13.10 -19.13 8.59
C ARG A 136 12.07 -20.09 9.19
N LYS A 137 11.31 -20.77 8.34
CA LYS A 137 10.27 -21.71 8.75
C LYS A 137 10.72 -23.15 8.60
N ARG A 138 10.79 -23.89 9.71
CA ARG A 138 11.05 -25.33 9.71
C ARG A 138 9.75 -26.09 9.53
N VAL A 139 9.62 -26.81 8.42
CA VAL A 139 8.45 -27.63 8.11
C VAL A 139 8.85 -29.09 8.09
N ARG A 140 8.16 -29.90 8.89
CA ARG A 140 8.32 -31.36 8.89
C ARG A 140 7.24 -31.97 8.01
N LYS A 141 7.61 -32.54 6.85
CA LYS A 141 6.67 -33.18 5.93
C LYS A 141 7.22 -34.54 5.51
N HIS A 142 6.42 -35.59 5.69
CA HIS A 142 6.80 -36.99 5.40
C HIS A 142 8.09 -37.48 6.10
N GLY A 143 8.35 -37.03 7.34
CA GLY A 143 9.51 -37.46 8.12
C GLY A 143 10.83 -36.73 7.80
N GLU A 144 10.88 -35.97 6.70
CA GLU A 144 11.98 -35.05 6.38
C GLU A 144 11.72 -33.66 6.98
N GLU A 145 12.74 -33.09 7.63
CA GLU A 145 12.75 -31.70 8.07
C GLU A 145 13.28 -30.83 6.94
N ARG A 146 12.48 -29.87 6.48
CA ARG A 146 12.88 -28.89 5.46
C ARG A 146 12.75 -27.49 6.04
N SER A 147 13.82 -26.72 6.01
CA SER A 147 13.80 -25.29 6.27
C SER A 147 13.43 -24.56 4.98
N PHE A 148 12.42 -23.70 5.06
CA PHE A 148 12.09 -22.73 4.03
C PHE A 148 12.51 -21.36 4.52
N THR A 149 13.19 -20.61 3.65
CA THR A 149 13.59 -19.24 3.93
C THR A 149 12.75 -18.32 3.08
N HIS A 150 12.04 -17.42 3.75
CA HIS A 150 11.24 -16.37 3.14
C HIS A 150 11.94 -15.05 3.45
N ILE A 151 12.05 -14.18 2.45
CA ILE A 151 12.52 -12.80 2.62
C ILE A 151 11.33 -11.91 2.27
N HIS A 152 10.82 -11.21 3.27
CA HIS A 152 9.73 -10.25 3.11
C HIS A 152 10.35 -8.90 2.83
N VAL A 153 10.08 -8.34 1.66
CA VAL A 153 10.65 -7.05 1.25
C VAL A 153 9.57 -5.98 1.38
N GLU A 154 9.92 -4.92 2.09
CA GLU A 154 9.09 -3.73 2.20
C GLU A 154 9.53 -2.69 1.18
N ASP A 155 8.65 -2.45 0.23
CA ASP A 155 8.78 -1.45 -0.82
C ASP A 155 7.38 -0.90 -1.15
N ARG A 156 7.22 -0.19 -2.26
CA ARG A 156 5.92 0.30 -2.77
C ARG A 156 4.82 -0.77 -2.73
N PHE A 157 5.17 -2.00 -3.12
CA PHE A 157 4.35 -3.18 -2.86
C PHE A 157 5.13 -4.14 -1.95
N ALA A 158 4.41 -4.90 -1.11
CA ALA A 158 5.02 -5.98 -0.35
C ALA A 158 5.46 -7.10 -1.30
N PHE A 159 6.69 -7.60 -1.15
CA PHE A 159 7.13 -8.82 -1.84
C PHE A 159 7.36 -9.94 -0.84
N GLU A 160 6.95 -11.15 -1.22
CA GLU A 160 7.35 -12.38 -0.55
C GLU A 160 8.32 -13.16 -1.44
N LEU A 161 9.60 -13.22 -1.05
CA LEU A 161 10.61 -14.00 -1.76
C LEU A 161 10.75 -15.37 -1.10
N THR A 162 10.38 -16.45 -1.79
CA THR A 162 10.72 -17.81 -1.34
C THR A 162 12.07 -18.24 -1.93
N VAL A 163 13.04 -18.50 -1.06
CA VAL A 163 14.39 -18.95 -1.47
C VAL A 163 14.43 -20.47 -1.59
N TYR A 164 14.74 -20.96 -2.80
CA TYR A 164 15.00 -22.37 -3.08
C TYR A 164 16.48 -22.61 -3.39
N PRO A 165 17.00 -23.83 -3.12
CA PRO A 165 18.32 -24.25 -3.59
C PRO A 165 18.47 -24.08 -5.11
N ALA A 166 19.71 -23.79 -5.55
CA ALA A 166 19.99 -23.44 -6.95
C ALA A 166 19.67 -24.57 -7.93
N ASP A 167 19.78 -25.82 -7.50
CA ASP A 167 19.47 -27.03 -8.28
C ASP A 167 17.96 -27.19 -8.60
N LYS A 168 17.08 -26.49 -7.88
CA LYS A 168 15.62 -26.51 -8.09
C LYS A 168 15.11 -25.47 -9.08
N ALA A 169 15.99 -24.71 -9.74
CA ALA A 169 15.58 -23.70 -10.73
C ALA A 169 14.66 -24.26 -11.84
N HIS A 170 14.88 -25.50 -12.25
CA HIS A 170 14.07 -26.17 -13.27
C HIS A 170 12.94 -27.05 -12.70
N TYR A 171 12.85 -27.16 -11.38
CA TYR A 171 11.82 -27.96 -10.74
C TYR A 171 10.43 -27.36 -10.99
N VAL A 172 9.46 -28.23 -11.29
CA VAL A 172 8.06 -27.83 -11.49
C VAL A 172 7.34 -27.97 -10.17
N PHE A 173 7.22 -26.85 -9.46
CA PHE A 173 6.45 -26.79 -8.23
C PHE A 173 4.96 -26.98 -8.52
N LYS A 174 4.26 -27.65 -7.61
CA LYS A 174 2.81 -27.84 -7.69
C LYS A 174 2.12 -26.92 -6.68
N SER A 175 1.07 -26.25 -7.13
CA SER A 175 0.23 -25.41 -6.27
C SER A 175 -0.43 -26.28 -5.20
N SER A 176 -0.33 -25.85 -3.94
CA SER A 176 -1.01 -26.48 -2.80
C SER A 176 -2.54 -26.38 -2.91
N ILE A 177 -3.05 -25.40 -3.66
CA ILE A 177 -4.48 -25.11 -3.82
C ILE A 177 -5.07 -25.96 -4.96
N THR A 178 -4.39 -26.01 -6.11
CA THR A 178 -4.93 -26.64 -7.32
C THR A 178 -4.32 -28.01 -7.66
N GLY A 179 -3.18 -28.36 -7.04
CA GLY A 179 -2.42 -29.57 -7.36
C GLY A 179 -1.73 -29.57 -8.73
N LYS A 180 -1.94 -28.52 -9.54
CA LYS A 180 -1.33 -28.33 -10.86
C LYS A 180 0.02 -27.62 -10.76
N ALA A 181 0.80 -27.65 -11.84
CA ALA A 181 2.02 -26.87 -11.94
C ALA A 181 1.73 -25.39 -11.64
N ILE A 182 2.56 -24.75 -10.81
CA ILE A 182 2.45 -23.33 -10.50
C ILE A 182 2.74 -22.54 -11.77
N GLU A 183 1.80 -21.67 -12.15
CA GLU A 183 2.02 -20.70 -13.21
C GLU A 183 3.11 -19.73 -12.76
N ARG A 184 4.16 -19.60 -13.58
CA ARG A 184 5.32 -18.78 -13.27
C ARG A 184 5.83 -18.07 -14.52
N ALA A 185 6.40 -16.88 -14.36
CA ALA A 185 7.08 -16.16 -15.43
C ALA A 185 8.52 -15.84 -15.06
N SER A 186 9.43 -16.10 -15.99
CA SER A 186 10.76 -15.50 -16.04
C SER A 186 10.69 -14.02 -16.42
N ILE A 187 11.82 -13.31 -16.28
CA ILE A 187 11.97 -11.92 -16.72
C ILE A 187 11.48 -11.75 -18.17
N ALA A 188 11.98 -12.59 -19.08
CA ALA A 188 11.61 -12.52 -20.50
C ALA A 188 10.12 -12.82 -20.76
N GLU A 189 9.54 -13.77 -20.02
CA GLU A 189 8.11 -14.08 -20.14
C GLU A 189 7.24 -12.95 -19.59
N LEU A 190 7.65 -12.31 -18.50
CA LEU A 190 6.94 -11.16 -17.93
C LEU A 190 7.02 -9.94 -18.86
N GLU A 191 8.18 -9.68 -19.45
CA GLU A 191 8.35 -8.64 -20.47
C GLU A 191 7.43 -8.88 -21.68
N GLN A 192 7.30 -10.13 -22.14
CA GLN A 192 6.37 -10.49 -23.22
C GLN A 192 4.91 -10.29 -22.81
N ILE A 193 4.53 -10.63 -21.58
CA ILE A 193 3.18 -10.39 -21.06
C ILE A 193 2.88 -8.89 -21.07
N LEU A 194 3.79 -8.08 -20.51
CA LEU A 194 3.62 -6.64 -20.45
C LEU A 194 3.56 -6.02 -21.85
N GLN A 195 4.45 -6.41 -22.77
CA GLN A 195 4.43 -5.90 -24.14
C GLN A 195 3.16 -6.30 -24.91
N ARG A 196 2.61 -7.49 -24.66
CA ARG A 196 1.37 -7.94 -25.29
C ARG A 196 0.15 -7.19 -24.75
N GLU A 197 0.13 -6.90 -23.45
CA GLU A 197 -1.01 -6.26 -22.78
C GLU A 197 -0.95 -4.73 -22.89
N TYR A 198 0.25 -4.15 -22.99
CA TYR A 198 0.51 -2.71 -23.05
C TYR A 198 1.48 -2.37 -24.22
N PRO A 199 1.07 -2.55 -25.49
CA PRO A 199 1.95 -2.46 -26.65
C PRO A 199 2.43 -1.06 -27.02
N ASN A 200 1.79 -0.01 -26.49
CA ASN A 200 2.05 1.39 -26.85
C ASN A 200 2.98 2.12 -25.87
N GLU A 201 3.49 1.45 -24.84
CA GLU A 201 4.28 2.04 -23.77
C GLU A 201 5.69 1.40 -23.75
N PRO A 202 6.77 2.19 -23.86
CA PRO A 202 8.12 1.64 -23.89
C PRO A 202 8.56 1.12 -22.51
N LEU A 203 8.47 -0.21 -22.33
CA LEU A 203 8.89 -0.96 -21.12
C LEU A 203 10.24 -0.53 -20.52
N ALA A 204 11.20 -0.16 -21.37
CA ALA A 204 12.53 0.23 -20.91
C ALA A 204 12.52 1.55 -20.13
N GLN A 205 11.64 2.49 -20.51
CA GLN A 205 11.50 3.78 -19.86
C GLN A 205 10.70 3.65 -18.56
N GLU A 206 9.63 2.85 -18.55
CA GLU A 206 8.82 2.62 -17.34
C GLU A 206 9.55 1.82 -16.25
N VAL A 207 10.37 0.84 -16.62
CA VAL A 207 11.19 0.13 -15.64
C VAL A 207 12.37 0.99 -15.16
N LEU A 208 12.88 1.91 -15.98
CA LEU A 208 13.88 2.89 -15.53
C LEU A 208 13.24 3.93 -14.59
N GLU A 209 12.00 4.34 -14.87
CA GLU A 209 11.20 5.20 -14.00
C GLU A 209 10.83 4.50 -12.69
N SER A 210 10.50 3.20 -12.69
CA SER A 210 10.31 2.42 -11.46
C SER A 210 11.61 2.18 -10.69
N GLN A 211 12.75 2.02 -11.38
CA GLN A 211 14.09 2.04 -10.77
C GLN A 211 14.44 3.37 -10.11
N SER A 212 13.77 4.46 -10.51
CA SER A 212 14.07 5.82 -10.06
C SER A 212 13.03 6.40 -9.11
N LYS A 213 11.90 5.71 -8.87
CA LYS A 213 10.89 6.14 -7.91
C LYS A 213 11.35 5.77 -6.51
N VAL A 214 12.03 6.71 -5.87
CA VAL A 214 12.28 6.68 -4.43
C VAL A 214 10.93 6.55 -3.72
N ASP A 215 10.82 5.62 -2.76
CA ASP A 215 9.64 5.53 -1.89
C ASP A 215 9.46 6.88 -1.18
N PRO A 216 8.33 7.60 -1.37
CA PRO A 216 8.10 8.88 -0.72
C PRO A 216 8.30 8.80 0.81
N LEU A 217 7.95 7.68 1.42
CA LEU A 217 8.11 7.48 2.86
C LEU A 217 9.57 7.45 3.31
N GLN A 218 10.49 6.98 2.46
CA GLN A 218 11.92 7.07 2.74
C GLN A 218 12.42 8.51 2.71
N ILE A 219 11.90 9.33 1.79
CA ILE A 219 12.19 10.77 1.78
C ILE A 219 11.63 11.44 3.03
N TYR A 220 10.41 11.10 3.44
CA TYR A 220 9.79 11.63 4.65
C TYR A 220 10.63 11.30 5.88
N GLU A 221 11.03 10.03 6.04
CA GLU A 221 11.91 9.59 7.12
C GLU A 221 13.21 10.39 7.16
N MET A 222 13.89 10.53 6.01
CA MET A 222 15.14 11.28 5.88
C MET A 222 14.98 12.77 6.27
N LEU A 223 13.82 13.37 6.00
CA LEU A 223 13.53 14.77 6.33
C LEU A 223 13.07 14.96 7.79
N LEU A 224 12.43 13.95 8.38
CA LEU A 224 11.92 13.98 9.75
C LEU A 224 13.02 13.70 10.80
N LEU A 225 13.91 12.74 10.54
CA LEU A 225 14.97 12.36 11.50
C LEU A 225 15.83 13.54 11.99
N PRO A 226 16.25 14.51 11.14
CA PRO A 226 17.00 15.68 11.59
C PRO A 226 16.26 16.57 12.61
N LEU A 227 14.92 16.57 12.63
CA LEU A 227 14.12 17.41 13.51
C LEU A 227 14.30 17.07 14.99
N GLU A 228 14.72 15.85 15.34
CA GLU A 228 15.04 15.44 16.73
C GLU A 228 16.10 16.37 17.38
N ARG A 229 16.97 16.94 16.54
CA ARG A 229 18.04 17.85 16.94
C ARG A 229 17.65 19.32 16.89
N VAL A 230 16.50 19.65 16.33
CA VAL A 230 15.99 21.02 16.23
C VAL A 230 15.24 21.33 17.52
N LYS A 231 15.93 22.00 18.46
CA LYS A 231 15.31 22.44 19.72
C LYS A 231 14.50 23.70 19.49
N GLU A 232 13.22 23.62 19.84
CA GLU A 232 12.28 24.71 19.67
C GLU A 232 12.34 25.66 20.87
N SER A 233 11.74 26.84 20.70
CA SER A 233 11.69 27.82 21.77
C SER A 233 10.80 27.32 22.91
N PRO A 234 11.30 27.13 24.15
CA PRO A 234 10.49 26.63 25.26
C PRO A 234 9.30 27.53 25.63
N ALA A 235 9.29 28.78 25.15
CA ALA A 235 8.19 29.72 25.37
C ALA A 235 6.98 29.45 24.47
N TYR A 236 7.21 28.88 23.28
CA TYR A 236 6.16 28.61 22.29
C TYR A 236 5.94 27.12 22.07
N HIS A 237 6.98 26.31 22.29
CA HIS A 237 7.05 24.87 22.09
C HIS A 237 7.67 24.23 23.34
N PRO A 238 6.89 24.08 24.43
CA PRO A 238 7.38 23.48 25.66
C PRO A 238 7.70 21.98 25.54
N GLU A 239 7.21 21.31 24.50
CA GLU A 239 7.33 19.88 24.23
C GLU A 239 8.76 19.41 23.95
N GLY A 240 9.62 20.28 23.40
CA GLY A 240 11.06 20.00 23.24
C GLY A 240 11.58 20.20 21.82
N ASP A 241 11.76 19.10 21.08
CA ASP A 241 12.23 19.15 19.69
C ASP A 241 11.10 19.03 18.67
N ALA A 242 11.41 19.50 17.46
CA ALA A 242 10.46 19.59 16.36
C ALA A 242 9.98 18.20 15.89
N LEU A 243 10.77 17.12 16.05
CA LEU A 243 10.30 15.78 15.67
C LEU A 243 9.18 15.33 16.61
N TYR A 244 9.40 15.46 17.91
CA TYR A 244 8.39 15.13 18.92
C TYR A 244 7.13 16.00 18.76
N HIS A 245 7.28 17.26 18.36
CA HIS A 245 6.15 18.12 17.98
C HIS A 245 5.38 17.56 16.79
N SER A 246 6.05 17.30 15.65
CA SER A 246 5.38 16.76 14.45
C SER A 246 4.67 15.43 14.70
N LEU A 247 5.22 14.56 15.56
CA LEU A 247 4.58 13.29 15.94
C LEU A 247 3.31 13.49 16.78
N GLN A 248 3.27 14.49 17.68
CA GLN A 248 2.03 14.85 18.39
C GLN A 248 0.98 15.39 17.44
N VAL A 249 1.36 16.30 16.54
CA VAL A 249 0.45 16.88 15.54
C VAL A 249 -0.14 15.79 14.65
N PHE A 250 0.69 14.83 14.22
CA PHE A 250 0.23 13.66 13.47
C PHE A 250 -0.76 12.79 14.26
N ASP A 251 -0.49 12.54 15.54
CA ASP A 251 -1.36 11.71 16.38
C ASP A 251 -2.74 12.34 16.57
N LEU A 252 -2.78 13.65 16.83
CA LEU A 252 -4.02 14.44 16.92
C LEU A 252 -4.77 14.46 15.58
N ALA A 253 -4.06 14.70 14.48
CA ALA A 253 -4.62 14.68 13.14
C ALA A 253 -5.25 13.30 12.81
N ARG A 254 -4.64 12.22 13.28
CA ARG A 254 -5.15 10.84 13.12
C ARG A 254 -6.44 10.60 13.90
N GLU A 255 -6.63 11.23 15.05
CA GLU A 255 -7.89 11.13 15.80
C GLU A 255 -9.06 11.80 15.06
N GLU A 256 -8.78 12.90 14.37
CA GLU A 256 -9.78 13.70 13.64
C GLU A 256 -10.09 13.14 12.24
N LEU A 257 -9.06 12.88 11.43
CA LEU A 257 -9.17 12.41 10.04
C LEU A 257 -8.30 11.16 9.78
N PRO A 258 -8.63 9.99 10.39
CA PRO A 258 -7.77 8.80 10.38
C PRO A 258 -7.51 8.18 9.00
N TYR A 259 -8.31 8.49 7.98
CA TYR A 259 -8.22 7.87 6.66
C TYR A 259 -7.76 8.84 5.56
N ASP A 260 -7.51 10.10 5.90
CA ASP A 260 -7.07 11.11 4.95
C ASP A 260 -5.54 11.12 4.88
N GLU A 261 -4.97 10.29 4.00
CA GLU A 261 -3.52 10.17 3.84
C GLU A 261 -2.85 11.50 3.50
N GLU A 262 -3.44 12.32 2.64
CA GLU A 262 -2.86 13.59 2.22
C GLU A 262 -2.83 14.61 3.37
N PHE A 263 -3.87 14.63 4.21
CA PHE A 263 -3.95 15.47 5.41
C PHE A 263 -2.96 15.00 6.49
N LEU A 264 -2.90 13.69 6.76
CA LEU A 264 -1.98 13.13 7.75
C LEU A 264 -0.51 13.29 7.34
N SER A 265 -0.22 13.15 6.04
CA SER A 265 1.10 13.48 5.47
C SER A 265 1.43 14.96 5.70
N ALA A 266 0.48 15.89 5.51
CA ALA A 266 0.70 17.30 5.79
C ALA A 266 0.95 17.56 7.29
N ALA A 267 0.18 16.93 8.17
CA ALA A 267 0.36 17.02 9.62
C ALA A 267 1.74 16.55 10.09
N LEU A 268 2.23 15.44 9.55
CA LEU A 268 3.55 14.92 9.90
C LEU A 268 4.68 15.81 9.35
N LEU A 269 4.51 16.39 8.15
CA LEU A 269 5.58 17.01 7.38
C LEU A 269 5.62 18.54 7.45
N HIS A 270 4.63 19.20 8.05
CA HIS A 270 4.46 20.67 7.98
C HIS A 270 5.72 21.46 8.38
N ASP A 271 6.52 20.88 9.28
CA ASP A 271 7.67 21.53 9.90
C ASP A 271 9.04 20.99 9.46
N VAL A 272 9.10 20.09 8.48
CA VAL A 272 10.39 19.46 8.05
C VAL A 272 11.44 20.47 7.61
N GLY A 273 11.00 21.62 7.09
CA GLY A 273 11.93 22.68 6.69
C GLY A 273 12.65 23.37 7.85
N LYS A 274 12.23 23.19 9.11
CA LYS A 274 12.94 23.74 10.28
C LYS A 274 14.36 23.20 10.41
N ALA A 275 14.62 21.98 9.92
CA ALA A 275 15.97 21.41 9.86
C ALA A 275 16.82 21.97 8.70
N ILE A 276 16.19 22.59 7.69
CA ILE A 276 16.83 23.07 6.46
C ILE A 276 17.08 24.58 6.55
N ASP A 277 16.01 25.37 6.68
CA ASP A 277 16.05 26.80 6.92
C ASP A 277 14.96 27.20 7.94
N PRO A 278 15.32 27.41 9.22
CA PRO A 278 14.37 27.83 10.24
C PRO A 278 13.65 29.16 9.95
N ARG A 279 14.22 30.04 9.10
CA ARG A 279 13.64 31.36 8.83
C ARG A 279 12.52 31.31 7.79
N ASP A 280 12.60 30.36 6.87
CA ASP A 280 11.65 30.15 5.79
C ASP A 280 11.33 28.65 5.66
N HIS A 281 11.01 28.04 6.81
CA HIS A 281 10.86 26.58 6.91
C HIS A 281 9.75 26.06 6.01
N THR A 282 8.68 26.83 5.80
CA THR A 282 7.59 26.42 4.91
C THR A 282 8.08 26.25 3.47
N MET A 283 8.78 27.25 2.93
CA MET A 283 9.32 27.16 1.57
C MET A 283 10.39 26.08 1.45
N ALA A 284 11.33 26.03 2.41
CA ALA A 284 12.40 25.04 2.42
C ALA A 284 11.87 23.60 2.52
N GLY A 285 10.80 23.39 3.29
CA GLY A 285 10.11 22.10 3.39
C GLY A 285 9.43 21.72 2.08
N LEU A 286 8.69 22.65 1.45
CA LEU A 286 8.02 22.41 0.17
C LEU A 286 9.01 22.10 -0.96
N GLU A 287 10.13 22.81 -1.03
CA GLU A 287 11.20 22.53 -2.01
C GLU A 287 11.79 21.13 -1.80
N ALA A 288 11.99 20.70 -0.55
CA ALA A 288 12.50 19.37 -0.24
C ALA A 288 11.48 18.24 -0.53
N LEU A 289 10.20 18.54 -0.44
CA LEU A 289 9.09 17.61 -0.68
C LEU A 289 8.60 17.61 -2.15
N GLU A 290 9.17 18.45 -3.01
CA GLU A 290 8.74 18.59 -4.40
C GLU A 290 8.81 17.24 -5.13
N GLY A 291 7.68 16.81 -5.70
CA GLY A 291 7.57 15.54 -6.43
C GLY A 291 7.35 14.31 -5.53
N PHE A 292 7.35 14.46 -4.21
CA PHE A 292 7.10 13.39 -3.24
C PHE A 292 5.76 13.52 -2.53
N VAL A 293 5.18 14.72 -2.47
CA VAL A 293 3.84 14.97 -1.92
C VAL A 293 2.84 15.34 -3.03
N THR A 294 1.54 15.18 -2.74
CA THR A 294 0.49 15.64 -3.67
C THR A 294 0.36 17.16 -3.64
N ALA A 295 -0.34 17.72 -4.63
CA ALA A 295 -0.64 19.15 -4.65
C ALA A 295 -1.49 19.59 -3.45
N ARG A 296 -2.35 18.72 -2.94
CA ARG A 296 -3.19 19.00 -1.76
C ARG A 296 -2.36 19.02 -0.49
N THR A 297 -1.52 18.01 -0.25
CA THR A 297 -0.59 18.00 0.89
C THR A 297 0.33 19.21 0.86
N ALA A 298 0.92 19.54 -0.30
CA ALA A 298 1.74 20.72 -0.46
C ALA A 298 0.97 22.01 -0.13
N TRP A 299 -0.29 22.12 -0.57
CA TRP A 299 -1.12 23.29 -0.28
C TRP A 299 -1.43 23.46 1.21
N LEU A 300 -1.74 22.36 1.91
CA LEU A 300 -1.96 22.34 3.36
C LEU A 300 -0.70 22.80 4.11
N ILE A 301 0.47 22.26 3.75
CA ILE A 301 1.77 22.67 4.31
C ILE A 301 2.05 24.14 3.99
N GLU A 302 1.79 24.62 2.78
CA GLU A 302 2.03 26.02 2.41
C GLU A 302 1.21 27.00 3.26
N HIS A 303 -0.04 26.64 3.59
CA HIS A 303 -1.01 27.56 4.18
C HIS A 303 -1.24 27.37 5.68
N HIS A 304 -0.59 26.41 6.35
CA HIS A 304 -0.81 26.14 7.78
C HIS A 304 -0.53 27.39 8.67
N MET A 305 0.48 28.19 8.34
CA MET A 305 0.76 29.44 9.06
C MET A 305 -0.30 30.52 8.79
N GLU A 306 -0.82 30.64 7.56
CA GLU A 306 -1.95 31.55 7.27
C GLU A 306 -3.21 31.10 8.03
N ALA A 307 -3.41 29.79 8.21
CA ALA A 307 -4.50 29.24 9.01
C ALA A 307 -4.34 29.54 10.51
N GLN A 308 -3.13 29.46 11.07
CA GLN A 308 -2.87 29.93 12.44
C GLN A 308 -3.23 31.42 12.60
N GLU A 309 -2.77 32.27 11.67
CA GLU A 309 -3.11 33.71 11.68
C GLU A 309 -4.62 33.95 11.54
N TYR A 310 -5.33 33.09 10.80
CA TYR A 310 -6.78 33.15 10.68
C TYR A 310 -7.46 32.85 12.01
N LEU A 311 -7.05 31.78 12.69
CA LEU A 311 -7.56 31.40 14.02
C LEU A 311 -7.30 32.48 15.08
N ASP A 312 -6.16 33.17 14.97
CA ASP A 312 -5.79 34.29 15.84
C ASP A 312 -6.50 35.60 15.49
N GLY A 313 -7.24 35.64 14.38
CA GLY A 313 -7.89 36.85 13.87
C GLY A 313 -6.92 37.90 13.34
N ALA A 314 -5.66 37.52 13.08
CA ALA A 314 -4.59 38.38 12.58
C ALA A 314 -4.50 38.41 11.04
N LEU A 315 -5.09 37.41 10.36
CA LEU A 315 -4.96 37.27 8.91
C LEU A 315 -5.60 38.44 8.13
N GLY A 316 -4.83 39.01 7.20
CA GLY A 316 -5.29 40.11 6.36
C GLY A 316 -6.48 39.75 5.47
N ALA A 317 -7.39 40.71 5.25
CA ALA A 317 -8.67 40.49 4.55
C ALA A 317 -8.58 39.84 3.16
N ARG A 318 -7.49 40.09 2.41
CA ARG A 318 -7.27 39.46 1.09
C ARG A 318 -6.87 38.00 1.22
N SER A 319 -5.89 37.70 2.06
CA SER A 319 -5.44 36.32 2.33
C SER A 319 -6.58 35.51 2.94
N ARG A 320 -7.32 36.09 3.89
CA ARG A 320 -8.54 35.50 4.46
C ARG A 320 -9.53 35.05 3.40
N LYS A 321 -9.91 35.94 2.48
CA LYS A 321 -10.87 35.59 1.42
C LYS A 321 -10.36 34.51 0.48
N ARG A 322 -9.04 34.46 0.25
CA ARG A 322 -8.40 33.43 -0.58
C ARG A 322 -8.40 32.08 0.14
N LEU A 323 -8.04 32.06 1.42
CA LEU A 323 -8.04 30.87 2.27
C LEU A 323 -9.45 30.28 2.38
N GLU A 324 -10.46 31.11 2.70
CA GLU A 324 -11.88 30.73 2.78
C GLU A 324 -12.48 30.21 1.45
N ALA A 325 -11.85 30.50 0.31
CA ALA A 325 -12.31 30.05 -1.01
C ALA A 325 -11.74 28.67 -1.41
N SER A 326 -10.78 28.14 -0.65
CA SER A 326 -10.21 26.82 -0.91
C SER A 326 -11.20 25.71 -0.57
N PRO A 327 -11.25 24.61 -1.36
CA PRO A 327 -12.01 23.42 -0.96
C PRO A 327 -11.46 22.77 0.31
N ASP A 328 -10.17 22.95 0.60
CA ASP A 328 -9.46 22.36 1.75
C ASP A 328 -9.38 23.34 2.96
N PHE A 329 -10.31 24.30 3.02
CA PHE A 329 -10.30 25.34 4.05
C PHE A 329 -10.53 24.77 5.45
N GLU A 330 -11.45 23.80 5.60
CA GLU A 330 -11.73 23.20 6.90
C GLU A 330 -10.54 22.37 7.37
N GLU A 331 -9.90 21.64 6.47
CA GLU A 331 -8.74 20.80 6.74
C GLU A 331 -7.50 21.62 7.12
N VAL A 332 -7.22 22.75 6.45
CA VAL A 332 -6.07 23.58 6.84
C VAL A 332 -6.28 24.28 8.18
N LEU A 333 -7.52 24.61 8.54
CA LEU A 333 -7.84 25.11 9.89
C LEU A 333 -7.66 24.01 10.93
N LEU A 334 -8.14 22.80 10.64
CA LEU A 334 -7.95 21.65 11.51
C LEU A 334 -6.47 21.33 11.71
N LEU A 335 -5.65 21.40 10.66
CA LEU A 335 -4.20 21.24 10.75
C LEU A 335 -3.59 22.28 11.71
N ALA A 336 -4.02 23.55 11.61
CA ALA A 336 -3.54 24.61 12.51
C ALA A 336 -4.01 24.42 13.96
N GLU A 337 -5.18 23.81 14.18
CA GLU A 337 -5.65 23.40 15.52
C GLU A 337 -4.79 22.26 16.08
N CYS A 338 -4.55 21.19 15.29
CA CYS A 338 -3.67 20.10 15.69
C CYS A 338 -2.23 20.57 15.99
N ASP A 339 -1.68 21.47 15.19
CA ASP A 339 -0.37 22.10 15.41
C ASP A 339 -0.33 22.84 16.75
N ARG A 340 -1.34 23.66 17.03
CA ARG A 340 -1.44 24.35 18.33
C ARG A 340 -1.53 23.37 19.50
N ASP A 341 -2.35 22.33 19.34
CA ASP A 341 -2.64 21.38 20.40
C ASP A 341 -1.50 20.39 20.62
N GLY A 342 -0.67 20.12 19.60
CA GLY A 342 0.51 19.25 19.62
C GLY A 342 1.73 19.83 20.36
N ARG A 343 1.51 20.81 21.23
CA ARG A 343 2.53 21.50 22.05
C ARG A 343 2.48 21.05 23.51
N GLN A 344 2.34 19.74 23.74
CA GLN A 344 2.18 19.17 25.08
C GLN A 344 3.47 18.51 25.60
N VAL A 345 3.72 18.67 26.89
CA VAL A 345 4.89 18.09 27.57
C VAL A 345 4.53 16.71 28.13
N GLY A 346 5.32 15.69 27.78
CA GLY A 346 5.25 14.36 28.40
C GLY A 346 3.99 13.57 28.06
N VAL A 347 3.31 13.91 26.96
CA VAL A 347 2.24 13.09 26.39
C VAL A 347 2.83 11.92 25.61
N ALA A 348 2.05 10.86 25.43
CA ALA A 348 2.45 9.80 24.51
C ALA A 348 2.28 10.32 23.08
N ALA A 349 3.27 10.05 22.22
CA ALA A 349 3.21 10.25 20.79
C ALA A 349 3.71 8.95 20.12
N PRO A 350 3.27 8.64 18.89
CA PRO A 350 3.77 7.49 18.16
C PRO A 350 5.27 7.63 17.88
N GLU A 351 5.96 6.50 17.75
CA GLU A 351 7.33 6.50 17.20
C GLU A 351 7.28 6.81 15.69
N LEU A 352 8.37 7.33 15.13
CA LEU A 352 8.44 7.70 13.70
C LEU A 352 8.10 6.51 12.78
N ASP A 353 8.64 5.33 13.09
CA ASP A 353 8.38 4.10 12.33
C ASP A 353 6.90 3.72 12.35
N GLU A 354 6.20 3.95 13.46
CA GLU A 354 4.77 3.67 13.60
C GLU A 354 3.93 4.65 12.76
N ALA A 355 4.29 5.94 12.75
CA ALA A 355 3.63 6.95 11.94
C ALA A 355 3.81 6.66 10.43
N LEU A 356 5.02 6.33 10.00
CA LEU A 356 5.31 5.98 8.60
C LEU A 356 4.64 4.67 8.18
N ALA A 357 4.59 3.67 9.05
CA ALA A 357 3.87 2.42 8.79
C ALA A 357 2.36 2.66 8.62
N TYR A 358 1.78 3.57 9.40
CA TYR A 358 0.38 3.97 9.28
C TYR A 358 0.09 4.62 7.92
N LEU A 359 0.91 5.60 7.50
CA LEU A 359 0.80 6.21 6.18
C LEU A 359 0.98 5.19 5.05
N ARG A 360 1.90 4.23 5.20
CA ARG A 360 2.10 3.13 4.25
C ARG A 360 0.86 2.26 4.10
N GLU A 361 0.19 1.94 5.21
CA GLU A 361 -1.06 1.18 5.19
C GLU A 361 -2.18 1.96 4.51
N LEU A 362 -2.29 3.26 4.78
CA LEU A 362 -3.27 4.13 4.12
C LEU A 362 -3.01 4.26 2.63
N ALA A 363 -1.78 4.47 2.17
CA ALA A 363 -1.45 4.55 0.76
C ALA A 363 -1.80 3.25 0.02
N ARG A 364 -1.51 2.09 0.63
CA ARG A 364 -1.94 0.76 0.13
C ARG A 364 -3.46 0.62 0.08
N SER A 365 -4.17 1.29 0.99
CA SER A 365 -5.62 1.32 1.01
C SER A 365 -6.21 2.27 -0.04
N CYS A 366 -5.62 3.45 -0.28
CA CYS A 366 -6.12 4.50 -1.17
C CYS A 366 -5.92 4.20 -2.66
N ASP A 367 -4.85 3.47 -3.02
CA ASP A 367 -4.70 2.88 -4.35
C ASP A 367 -5.91 1.99 -4.72
N TYR A 368 -6.65 1.52 -3.72
CA TYR A 368 -7.94 0.85 -3.81
C TYR A 368 -9.07 1.72 -3.24
N GLY A 369 -9.66 2.57 -4.08
CA GLY A 369 -10.73 3.51 -3.71
C GLY A 369 -11.84 2.92 -2.83
N PRO A 370 -12.58 3.78 -2.11
CA PRO A 370 -13.35 3.40 -0.94
C PRO A 370 -14.32 2.25 -1.22
N LEU A 371 -14.36 1.31 -0.27
CA LEU A 371 -15.37 0.26 -0.18
C LEU A 371 -16.76 0.93 -0.13
N GLN A 372 -17.49 0.91 -1.25
CA GLN A 372 -18.93 1.21 -1.29
C GLN A 372 -19.76 -0.07 -1.21
#